data_AF-A0A7S3X7D5-F1
#
_entry.id   AF-A0A7S3X7D5-F1
#
_cell.length_a   1.000
_cell.length_b   1.000
_cell.length_c   1.000
_cell.angle_alpha   90.00
_cell.angle_beta   90.00
_cell.angle_gamma   90.00
#
_symmetry.space_group_name_H-M   'P 1'
#
loop_
_entity.id
_entity.type
_entity.pdbx_description
1 polymer ?
#
loop_
_entity_poly.entity_id
_entity_poly.type
_entity_poly.pdbx_seq_one_letter_code
_entity_poly.pdbx_strand_id
1 'polypeptide(L)'
;TIRTQEAIISAKSVEIEKLAGEISVDQADLKAATTIRTQEAAVFAASETELSEIIDTLQRAIGILEREMGKSSASLVQLKNAGSLAQALTVMISSSMLSTVDATKLTALVQSSQQSEENDAGAPAAATYEGHNGGIIEVLTDLLEKAETQLDDARSKETKDLHAFELMKQSLEDEIKFGEKEMSEAKAAEAAAAEKKAAAEGDLEI
;
A
#
# COMPACT_ATOMS: atom_id res chain seq x y z
N THR A 1 4.21 -11.84 -57.75
CA THR A 1 3.28 -12.82 -58.36
C THR A 1 2.13 -13.07 -57.41
N ILE A 2 1.05 -13.76 -57.81
CA ILE A 2 -0.07 -14.15 -56.93
C ILE A 2 0.46 -14.85 -55.67
N ARG A 3 1.34 -15.85 -55.85
CA ARG A 3 2.02 -16.55 -54.75
C ARG A 3 2.77 -15.64 -53.77
N THR A 4 3.36 -14.54 -54.27
CA THR A 4 4.01 -13.54 -53.40
C THR A 4 2.98 -12.83 -52.53
N GLN A 5 1.84 -12.42 -53.09
CA GLN A 5 0.79 -11.74 -52.32
C GLN A 5 0.15 -12.68 -51.30
N GLU A 6 -0.08 -13.95 -51.64
CA GLU A 6 -0.56 -14.97 -50.69
C GLU A 6 0.39 -15.14 -49.51
N ALA A 7 1.70 -15.18 -49.75
CA ALA A 7 2.70 -15.27 -48.69
C ALA A 7 2.67 -14.02 -47.78
N ILE A 8 2.49 -12.82 -48.35
CA ILE A 8 2.38 -11.57 -47.57
C ILE A 8 1.11 -11.58 -46.72
N ILE A 9 -0.04 -11.95 -47.29
CA ILE A 9 -1.32 -12.03 -46.56
C ILE A 9 -1.19 -13.00 -45.39
N SER A 10 -0.69 -14.22 -45.63
CA SER A 10 -0.51 -15.22 -44.59
C SER A 10 0.45 -14.74 -43.49
N ALA A 11 1.56 -14.09 -43.85
CA ALA A 11 2.49 -13.55 -42.86
C ALA A 11 1.84 -12.44 -42.02
N LYS A 12 1.09 -11.52 -42.65
CA LYS A 12 0.43 -10.42 -41.96
C LYS A 12 -0.73 -10.88 -41.07
N SER A 13 -1.50 -11.89 -41.48
CA SER A 13 -2.52 -12.51 -40.63
C SER A 13 -1.90 -13.07 -39.33
N VAL A 14 -0.77 -13.78 -39.41
CA VAL A 14 -0.07 -14.31 -38.23
C VAL A 14 0.46 -13.19 -37.33
N GLU A 15 1.01 -12.13 -37.91
CA GLU A 15 1.47 -10.96 -37.19
C GLU A 15 0.32 -10.26 -36.44
N ILE A 16 -0.83 -10.11 -37.09
CA ILE A 16 -2.04 -9.52 -36.50
C ILE A 16 -2.56 -10.36 -35.33
N GLU A 17 -2.61 -11.69 -35.47
CA GLU A 17 -3.04 -12.59 -34.39
C GLU A 17 -2.10 -12.52 -33.19
N LYS A 18 -0.79 -12.49 -33.44
CA LYS A 18 0.23 -12.34 -32.40
C LYS A 18 0.03 -11.01 -31.65
N LEU A 19 -0.02 -9.89 -32.37
CA LEU A 19 -0.19 -8.56 -31.79
C LEU A 19 -1.51 -8.45 -31.00
N ALA A 20 -2.60 -9.04 -31.51
CA ALA A 20 -3.86 -9.09 -30.79
C ALA A 20 -3.74 -9.80 -29.44
N GLY A 21 -2.98 -10.90 -29.41
CA GLY A 21 -2.70 -11.66 -28.20
C GLY A 21 -1.89 -10.84 -27.19
N GLU A 22 -0.79 -10.22 -27.63
CA GLU A 22 0.08 -9.37 -26.80
C GLU A 22 -0.71 -8.20 -26.20
N ILE A 23 -1.41 -7.42 -27.03
CA ILE A 23 -2.26 -6.30 -26.58
C ILE A 23 -3.30 -6.76 -25.56
N SER A 24 -3.92 -7.92 -25.77
CA SER A 24 -4.93 -8.44 -24.84
C SER A 24 -4.33 -8.82 -23.49
N VAL A 25 -3.10 -9.31 -23.45
CA VAL A 25 -2.38 -9.61 -22.21
C VAL A 25 -2.02 -8.31 -21.49
N ASP A 26 -1.44 -7.35 -22.21
CA ASP A 26 -1.01 -6.07 -21.63
C ASP A 26 -2.20 -5.29 -21.06
N GLN A 27 -3.36 -5.31 -21.73
CA GLN A 27 -4.60 -4.72 -21.23
C GLN A 27 -5.10 -5.41 -19.95
N ALA A 28 -4.97 -6.74 -19.86
CA ALA A 28 -5.35 -7.49 -18.67
C ALA A 28 -4.41 -7.18 -17.49
N ASP A 29 -3.11 -7.11 -17.75
CA ASP A 29 -2.08 -6.78 -16.76
C ASP A 29 -2.24 -5.35 -16.26
N LEU A 30 -2.48 -4.38 -17.15
CA LEU A 30 -2.75 -2.99 -16.79
C LEU A 30 -3.96 -2.87 -15.85
N LYS A 31 -5.04 -3.62 -16.15
CA LYS A 31 -6.23 -3.65 -15.30
C LYS A 31 -5.96 -4.30 -13.95
N ALA A 32 -5.25 -5.42 -13.92
CA ALA A 32 -4.89 -6.13 -12.70
C ALA A 32 -4.01 -5.24 -11.80
N ALA A 33 -2.94 -4.67 -12.36
CA ALA A 33 -2.06 -3.73 -11.69
C ALA A 33 -2.82 -2.53 -11.10
N THR A 34 -3.71 -1.92 -11.88
CA THR A 34 -4.52 -0.77 -11.43
C THR A 34 -5.44 -1.15 -10.26
N THR A 35 -6.01 -2.36 -10.29
CA THR A 35 -6.86 -2.86 -9.22
C THR A 35 -6.06 -3.06 -7.93
N ILE A 36 -4.90 -3.72 -8.04
CA ILE A 36 -3.99 -3.94 -6.91
C ILE A 36 -3.56 -2.61 -6.31
N ARG A 37 -3.09 -1.67 -7.14
CA ARG A 37 -2.66 -0.35 -6.68
C ARG A 37 -3.77 0.40 -5.94
N THR A 38 -5.01 0.31 -6.41
CA THR A 38 -6.16 0.94 -5.75
C THR A 38 -6.41 0.36 -4.36
N GLN A 39 -6.25 -0.97 -4.21
CA GLN A 39 -6.39 -1.65 -2.92
C GLN A 39 -5.24 -1.29 -1.98
N GLU A 40 -3.99 -1.33 -2.47
CA GLU A 40 -2.81 -0.95 -1.69
C GLU A 40 -2.89 0.50 -1.20
N ALA A 41 -3.29 1.43 -2.07
CA ALA A 41 -3.50 2.84 -1.70
C ALA A 41 -4.54 2.99 -0.57
N ALA A 42 -5.63 2.22 -0.63
CA ALA A 42 -6.67 2.26 0.40
C ALA A 42 -6.17 1.70 1.74
N VAL A 43 -5.39 0.63 1.73
CA VAL A 43 -4.76 0.07 2.93
C VAL A 43 -3.74 1.04 3.51
N PHE A 44 -2.90 1.65 2.68
CA PHE A 44 -1.96 2.68 3.10
C PHE A 44 -2.67 3.87 3.75
N ALA A 45 -3.70 4.43 3.11
CA ALA A 45 -4.44 5.57 3.64
C ALA A 45 -5.10 5.27 5.00
N ALA A 46 -5.64 4.05 5.17
CA ALA A 46 -6.18 3.60 6.45
C ALA A 46 -5.08 3.51 7.52
N SER A 47 -3.94 2.88 7.20
CA SER A 47 -2.80 2.75 8.10
C SER A 47 -2.18 4.11 8.46
N GLU A 48 -2.06 5.03 7.51
CA GLU A 48 -1.53 6.38 7.72
C GLU A 48 -2.42 7.15 8.70
N THR A 49 -3.75 7.06 8.51
CA THR A 49 -4.73 7.70 9.39
C THR A 49 -4.64 7.14 10.80
N GLU A 50 -4.62 5.82 10.95
CA GLU A 50 -4.54 5.16 12.26
C GLU A 50 -3.24 5.52 13.00
N LEU A 51 -2.09 5.43 12.34
CA LEU A 51 -0.80 5.80 12.93
C LEU A 51 -0.75 7.27 13.33
N SER A 52 -1.27 8.16 12.49
CA SER A 52 -1.31 9.60 12.80
C SER A 52 -2.18 9.89 14.03
N GLU A 53 -3.33 9.22 14.15
CA GLU A 53 -4.19 9.34 15.33
C GLU A 53 -3.54 8.78 16.60
N ILE A 54 -2.77 7.69 16.48
CA ILE A 54 -1.99 7.11 17.57
C ILE A 54 -0.91 8.08 18.06
N ILE A 55 -0.13 8.64 17.14
CA ILE A 55 0.92 9.64 17.43
C ILE A 55 0.32 10.84 18.17
N ASP A 56 -0.77 11.39 17.66
CA ASP A 56 -1.44 12.56 18.25
C ASP A 56 -1.99 12.24 19.66
N THR A 57 -2.46 11.01 19.86
CA THR A 57 -2.89 10.51 21.18
C THR A 57 -1.72 10.39 22.16
N LEU A 58 -0.58 9.83 21.72
CA LEU A 58 0.63 9.68 22.52
C LEU A 58 1.21 11.04 22.92
N GLN A 59 1.32 11.98 21.98
CA GLN A 59 1.78 13.35 22.23
C GLN A 59 0.90 14.08 23.25
N ARG A 60 -0.43 13.96 23.14
CA ARG A 60 -1.36 14.50 24.15
C ARG A 60 -1.14 13.88 25.53
N ALA A 61 -1.04 12.55 25.59
CA ALA A 61 -0.86 11.83 26.85
C ALA A 61 0.45 12.23 27.54
N ILE A 62 1.56 12.28 26.81
CA ILE A 62 2.86 12.74 27.30
C ILE A 62 2.76 14.17 27.84
N GLY A 63 2.24 15.12 27.04
CA GLY A 63 2.14 16.52 27.46
C GLY A 63 1.23 16.76 28.68
N ILE A 64 0.19 15.93 28.86
CA ILE A 64 -0.66 15.98 30.05
C ILE A 64 0.11 15.47 31.27
N LEU A 65 0.83 14.36 31.13
CA LEU A 65 1.65 13.78 32.20
C LEU A 65 2.77 14.72 32.65
N GLU A 66 3.49 15.32 31.71
CA GLU A 66 4.55 16.30 32.00
C GLU A 66 4.01 17.53 32.74
N ARG A 67 2.86 18.05 32.30
CA ARG A 67 2.20 19.19 32.94
C ARG A 67 1.73 18.87 34.36
N GLU A 68 1.20 17.67 34.59
CA GLU A 68 0.77 17.26 35.92
C GLU A 68 1.97 16.99 36.84
N MET A 69 3.08 16.45 36.30
CA MET A 69 4.38 16.34 36.98
C MET A 69 4.91 17.69 37.48
N GLY A 70 4.75 18.76 36.69
CA GLY A 70 5.12 20.11 37.09
C GLY A 70 4.29 20.70 38.24
N LYS A 71 3.12 20.13 38.57
CA LYS A 71 2.18 20.67 39.57
C LYS A 71 2.26 20.03 40.96
N SER A 72 3.13 19.02 41.17
CA SER A 72 3.25 18.27 42.45
C SER A 72 1.90 17.80 43.01
N SER A 73 1.21 16.92 42.29
CA SER A 73 -0.12 16.42 42.66
C SER A 73 -0.11 14.99 43.24
N ALA A 74 -0.98 14.71 44.21
CA ALA A 74 -1.20 13.38 44.80
C ALA A 74 -1.56 12.30 43.76
N SER A 75 -2.12 12.71 42.62
CA SER A 75 -2.44 11.88 41.46
C SER A 75 -1.20 11.20 40.86
N LEU A 76 -0.01 11.81 40.97
CA LEU A 76 1.25 11.22 40.51
C LEU A 76 1.81 10.16 41.45
N VAL A 77 1.46 10.24 42.74
CA VAL A 77 1.80 9.16 43.68
C VAL A 77 1.00 7.92 43.31
N GLN A 78 -0.29 8.07 42.98
CA GLN A 78 -1.12 6.97 42.47
C GLN A 78 -0.64 6.45 41.12
N LEU A 79 -0.19 7.33 40.22
CA LEU A 79 0.36 6.92 38.93
C LEU A 79 1.73 6.23 39.04
N LYS A 80 2.60 6.68 39.95
CA LYS A 80 3.86 5.99 40.31
C LYS A 80 3.62 4.64 40.96
N ASN A 81 2.48 4.47 41.63
CA ASN A 81 2.05 3.22 42.23
C ASN A 81 1.25 2.34 41.24
N ALA A 82 1.00 2.79 40.01
CA ALA A 82 0.44 1.95 38.97
C ALA A 82 1.52 0.96 38.51
N GLY A 83 1.28 -0.34 38.72
CA GLY A 83 2.20 -1.41 38.37
C GLY A 83 2.13 -1.81 36.89
N SER A 84 1.24 -1.21 36.10
CA SER A 84 1.14 -1.46 34.66
C SER A 84 0.62 -0.25 33.88
N LEU A 85 0.91 -0.22 32.58
CA LEU A 85 0.40 0.78 31.64
C LEU A 85 -1.13 0.83 31.61
N ALA A 86 -1.82 -0.32 31.73
CA ALA A 86 -3.28 -0.37 31.81
C ALA A 86 -3.83 0.30 33.09
N GLN A 87 -3.13 0.14 34.22
CA GLN A 87 -3.47 0.82 35.47
C GLN A 87 -3.20 2.32 35.36
N ALA A 88 -2.10 2.72 34.71
CA ALA A 88 -1.79 4.11 34.45
C ALA A 88 -2.85 4.79 33.55
N LEU A 89 -3.27 4.11 32.48
CA LEU A 89 -4.37 4.55 31.60
C LEU A 89 -5.68 4.69 32.37
N THR A 90 -6.01 3.73 33.25
CA THR A 90 -7.23 3.78 34.08
C THR A 90 -7.22 4.98 35.04
N VAL A 91 -6.08 5.27 35.66
CA VAL A 91 -5.90 6.45 36.53
C VAL A 91 -6.06 7.75 35.71
N MET A 92 -5.48 7.82 34.51
CA MET A 92 -5.62 8.97 33.61
C MET A 92 -7.05 9.20 33.12
N ILE A 93 -7.82 8.15 32.84
CA ILE A 93 -9.25 8.27 32.52
C ILE A 93 -10.02 8.80 33.74
N SER A 94 -9.75 8.24 34.92
CA SER A 94 -10.44 8.61 36.17
C SER A 94 -10.15 10.03 36.61
N SER A 95 -8.96 10.55 36.31
CA SER A 95 -8.58 11.95 36.54
C SER A 95 -9.03 12.90 35.43
N SER A 96 -9.79 12.42 34.44
CA SER A 96 -10.19 13.18 33.24
C SER A 96 -9.01 13.74 32.44
N MET A 97 -7.84 13.11 32.57
CA MET A 97 -6.62 13.45 31.85
C MET A 97 -6.59 12.85 30.44
N LEU A 98 -7.37 11.80 30.17
CA LEU A 98 -7.45 11.16 28.87
C LEU A 98 -8.90 10.86 28.52
N SER A 99 -9.26 10.96 27.23
CA SER A 99 -10.58 10.50 26.78
C SER A 99 -10.66 8.98 26.77
N THR A 100 -11.87 8.43 26.84
CA THR A 100 -12.09 6.97 26.72
C THR A 100 -11.67 6.43 25.35
N VAL A 101 -11.79 7.25 24.30
CA VAL A 101 -11.36 6.91 22.93
C VAL A 101 -9.83 6.81 22.87
N ASP A 102 -9.13 7.82 23.38
CA ASP A 102 -7.66 7.84 23.41
C ASP A 102 -7.10 6.67 24.23
N ALA A 103 -7.72 6.36 25.37
CA ALA A 103 -7.31 5.22 26.19
C ALA A 103 -7.52 3.89 25.48
N THR A 104 -8.58 3.76 24.68
CA THR A 104 -8.85 2.56 23.89
C THR A 104 -7.80 2.38 22.80
N LYS A 105 -7.42 3.46 22.11
CA LYS A 105 -6.36 3.46 21.09
C LYS A 105 -5.00 3.08 21.67
N LEU A 106 -4.63 3.66 22.81
CA LEU A 106 -3.38 3.30 23.51
C LEU A 106 -3.39 1.84 23.98
N THR A 107 -4.54 1.35 24.45
CA THR A 107 -4.68 -0.07 24.83
C THR A 107 -4.51 -0.99 23.62
N ALA A 108 -5.10 -0.65 22.47
CA ALA A 108 -4.97 -1.41 21.23
C ALA A 108 -3.52 -1.41 20.71
N LEU A 109 -2.82 -0.27 20.77
CA LEU A 109 -1.41 -0.17 20.41
C LEU A 109 -0.52 -1.07 21.28
N VAL A 110 -0.75 -1.08 22.59
CA VAL A 110 0.01 -1.91 23.53
C VAL A 110 -0.22 -3.38 23.23
N GLN A 111 -1.47 -3.79 23.00
CA GLN A 111 -1.80 -5.15 22.59
C GLN A 111 -1.13 -5.53 21.26
N SER A 112 -1.15 -4.64 20.26
CA SER A 112 -0.49 -4.86 18.97
C SER A 112 1.03 -4.95 19.10
N SER A 113 1.65 -4.13 19.96
CA SER A 113 3.10 -4.15 20.20
C SER A 113 3.57 -5.42 20.91
N GLN A 114 2.72 -6.00 21.78
CA GLN A 114 2.97 -7.29 22.44
C GLN A 114 2.83 -8.46 21.45
N GLN A 115 1.89 -8.37 20.51
CA GLN A 115 1.68 -9.40 19.49
C GLN A 115 2.82 -9.49 18.48
N SER A 116 3.54 -8.38 18.23
CA SER A 116 4.72 -8.36 17.36
C SER A 116 5.94 -9.10 17.94
N GLU A 117 5.92 -9.44 19.24
CA GLU A 117 6.93 -10.30 19.88
C GLU A 117 6.48 -11.78 19.97
N GLU A 118 5.22 -12.11 19.63
CA GLU A 118 4.60 -13.44 19.75
C GLU A 118 4.73 -14.32 18.47
N ASN A 119 5.89 -14.30 17.79
CA ASN A 119 6.27 -15.47 16.97
C ASN A 119 6.86 -16.62 17.82
N ASP A 120 6.75 -16.54 19.14
CA ASP A 120 7.06 -17.64 20.07
C ASP A 120 5.92 -17.84 21.10
N ALA A 121 5.08 -18.83 20.79
CA ALA A 121 4.09 -19.54 21.60
C ALA A 121 3.73 -19.05 23.03
N GLY A 122 2.53 -18.47 23.16
CA GLY A 122 1.47 -18.97 24.04
C GLY A 122 1.54 -18.74 25.56
N ALA A 123 1.06 -17.57 26.03
CA ALA A 123 0.26 -17.41 27.26
C ALA A 123 -0.27 -15.96 27.37
N PRO A 124 -1.45 -15.70 27.98
CA PRO A 124 -1.96 -14.35 28.18
C PRO A 124 -1.20 -13.72 29.35
N ALA A 125 -0.02 -13.20 29.07
CA ALA A 125 0.68 -12.34 30.00
C ALA A 125 0.50 -10.92 29.51
N ALA A 126 -0.38 -10.16 30.19
CA ALA A 126 -0.12 -8.76 30.43
C ALA A 126 1.29 -8.71 31.02
N ALA A 127 2.30 -8.56 30.16
CA ALA A 127 3.68 -8.55 30.54
C ALA A 127 3.81 -7.46 31.58
N THR A 128 4.04 -7.90 32.81
CA THR A 128 4.39 -7.06 33.93
C THR A 128 5.45 -6.11 33.41
N TYR A 129 5.15 -4.81 33.39
CA TYR A 129 6.09 -3.76 33.02
C TYR A 129 7.08 -3.57 34.20
N GLU A 130 7.65 -4.68 34.66
CA GLU A 130 8.67 -4.80 35.69
C GLU A 130 10.00 -4.79 34.95
N GLY A 131 10.64 -3.63 34.85
CA GLY A 131 12.02 -3.63 34.34
C GLY A 131 12.58 -2.33 33.82
N HIS A 132 11.77 -1.29 33.61
CA HIS A 132 12.31 0.03 33.26
C HIS A 132 12.08 0.98 34.44
N ASN A 133 13.17 1.36 35.11
CA ASN A 133 13.19 2.42 36.12
C ASN A 133 12.91 3.83 35.53
N GLY A 134 12.55 3.88 34.23
CA GLY A 134 12.00 5.00 33.50
C GLY A 134 10.48 5.06 33.65
N GLY A 135 9.94 6.15 34.16
CA GLY A 135 8.50 6.25 34.44
C GLY A 135 7.63 6.08 33.18
N ILE A 136 6.31 6.00 33.38
CA ILE A 136 5.26 5.93 32.33
C ILE A 136 5.46 6.88 31.13
N ILE A 137 6.10 8.03 31.33
CA ILE A 137 6.43 8.98 30.25
C ILE A 137 7.45 8.39 29.28
N GLU A 138 8.52 7.74 29.78
CA GLU A 138 9.55 7.12 28.93
C GLU A 138 8.95 6.05 28.02
N VAL A 139 8.04 5.24 28.58
CA VAL A 139 7.29 4.23 27.82
C VAL A 139 6.45 4.85 26.70
N LEU A 140 5.74 5.94 26.99
CA LEU A 140 4.90 6.61 26.00
C LEU A 140 5.75 7.31 24.94
N THR A 141 6.92 7.85 25.31
CA THR A 141 7.90 8.42 24.39
C THR A 141 8.46 7.35 23.47
N ASP A 142 8.85 6.18 23.98
CA ASP A 142 9.33 5.06 23.16
C ASP A 142 8.26 4.58 22.16
N LEU A 143 6.99 4.53 22.59
CA LEU A 143 5.87 4.19 21.70
C LEU A 143 5.62 5.28 20.65
N LEU A 144 5.80 6.54 21.01
CA LEU A 144 5.69 7.67 20.08
C LEU A 144 6.77 7.59 18.99
N GLU A 145 8.03 7.44 19.38
CA GLU A 145 9.16 7.31 18.44
C GLU A 145 8.97 6.11 17.49
N LYS A 146 8.46 4.98 18.00
CA LYS A 146 8.13 3.80 17.19
C LYS A 146 7.00 4.08 16.19
N ALA A 147 5.92 4.73 16.63
CA ALA A 147 4.79 5.06 15.76
C ALA A 147 5.18 6.07 14.67
N GLU A 148 5.98 7.08 15.02
CA GLU A 148 6.54 8.05 14.06
C GLU A 148 7.44 7.36 13.03
N THR A 149 8.33 6.47 13.47
CA THR A 149 9.19 5.67 12.58
C THR A 149 8.36 4.80 11.63
N GLN A 150 7.33 4.11 12.14
CA GLN A 150 6.44 3.29 11.31
C GLN A 150 5.67 4.12 10.28
N LEU A 151 5.22 5.31 10.65
CA LEU A 151 4.52 6.22 9.73
C LEU A 151 5.46 6.69 8.60
N ASP A 152 6.70 7.05 8.93
CA ASP A 152 7.70 7.46 7.95
C ASP A 152 8.10 6.31 7.02
N ASP A 153 8.29 5.11 7.55
CA ASP A 153 8.56 3.91 6.76
C ASP A 153 7.39 3.58 5.82
N ALA A 154 6.15 3.66 6.31
CA ALA A 154 4.96 3.45 5.49
C ALA A 154 4.87 4.46 4.34
N ARG A 155 5.10 5.75 4.60
CA ARG A 155 5.11 6.82 3.58
C ARG A 155 6.23 6.63 2.56
N SER A 156 7.42 6.24 3.02
CA SER A 156 8.56 5.94 2.16
C SER A 156 8.28 4.75 1.25
N LYS A 157 7.65 3.69 1.80
CA LYS A 157 7.23 2.53 1.03
C LYS A 157 6.17 2.90 -0.01
N GLU A 158 5.12 3.61 0.38
CA GLU A 158 4.05 4.05 -0.53
C GLU A 158 4.60 4.89 -1.68
N THR A 159 5.57 5.78 -1.42
CA THR A 159 6.21 6.57 -2.46
C THR A 159 6.92 5.69 -3.50
N LYS A 160 7.63 4.65 -3.04
CA LYS A 160 8.33 3.70 -3.92
C LYS A 160 7.33 2.85 -4.70
N ASP A 161 6.28 2.35 -4.05
CA ASP A 161 5.25 1.52 -4.66
C ASP A 161 4.48 2.31 -5.73
N LEU A 162 4.11 3.57 -5.43
CA LEU A 162 3.46 4.47 -6.38
C LEU A 162 4.34 4.70 -7.61
N HIS A 163 5.61 5.05 -7.41
CA HIS A 163 6.53 5.26 -8.54
C HIS A 163 6.73 3.99 -9.37
N ALA A 164 6.87 2.82 -8.73
CA ALA A 164 6.99 1.55 -9.43
C ALA A 164 5.73 1.23 -10.26
N PHE A 165 4.54 1.48 -9.68
CA PHE A 165 3.28 1.34 -10.39
C PHE A 165 3.17 2.30 -11.59
N GLU A 166 3.52 3.58 -11.42
CA GLU A 166 3.48 4.57 -12.51
C GLU A 166 4.38 4.17 -13.68
N LEU A 167 5.59 3.69 -13.39
CA LEU A 167 6.51 3.21 -14.43
C LEU A 167 5.96 1.97 -15.16
N MET A 168 5.45 0.98 -14.42
CA MET A 168 4.85 -0.22 -15.00
C MET A 168 3.63 0.12 -15.84
N LYS A 169 2.75 0.99 -15.32
CA LYS A 169 1.57 1.47 -16.02
C LYS A 169 1.95 2.15 -17.33
N GLN A 170 2.93 3.06 -17.30
CA GLN A 170 3.40 3.75 -18.49
C GLN A 170 3.95 2.77 -19.53
N SER A 171 4.76 1.78 -19.12
CA SER A 171 5.28 0.74 -20.03
C SER A 171 4.15 0.00 -20.75
N LEU A 172 3.14 -0.46 -19.99
CA LEU A 172 2.00 -1.18 -20.52
C LEU A 172 1.14 -0.29 -21.45
N GLU A 173 0.90 0.97 -21.09
CA GLU A 173 0.16 1.91 -21.94
C GLU A 173 0.89 2.17 -23.26
N ASP A 174 2.22 2.30 -23.22
CA ASP A 174 3.05 2.46 -24.43
C ASP A 174 3.06 1.17 -25.28
N GLU A 175 3.23 0.00 -24.67
CA GLU A 175 3.19 -1.31 -25.34
C GLU A 175 1.85 -1.53 -26.06
N ILE A 176 0.72 -1.28 -25.39
CA ILE A 176 -0.62 -1.34 -25.98
C ILE A 176 -0.72 -0.39 -27.17
N LYS A 177 -0.31 0.87 -27.00
CA LYS A 177 -0.41 1.90 -28.04
C LYS A 177 0.42 1.56 -29.28
N PHE A 178 1.65 1.08 -29.08
CA PHE A 178 2.52 0.69 -30.19
C PHE A 178 2.01 -0.59 -30.85
N GLY A 179 1.57 -1.59 -30.07
CA GLY A 179 0.95 -2.80 -30.59
C GLY A 179 -0.29 -2.49 -31.44
N GLU A 180 -1.18 -1.61 -30.98
CA GLU A 180 -2.35 -1.17 -31.75
C GLU A 180 -1.97 -0.50 -33.08
N LYS A 181 -0.93 0.34 -33.05
CA LYS A 181 -0.41 0.98 -34.26
C LYS A 181 0.14 -0.05 -35.25
N GLU A 182 1.01 -0.95 -34.78
CA GLU A 182 1.60 -2.02 -35.61
C GLU A 182 0.51 -2.95 -36.18
N MET A 183 -0.51 -3.28 -35.37
CA MET A 183 -1.64 -4.09 -35.81
C MET A 183 -2.43 -3.38 -36.93
N SER A 184 -2.64 -2.06 -36.81
CA SER A 184 -3.30 -1.27 -37.85
C SER A 184 -2.49 -1.22 -39.13
N GLU A 185 -1.17 -1.05 -39.04
CA GLU A 185 -0.27 -1.06 -40.21
C GLU A 185 -0.24 -2.44 -40.88
N ALA A 186 -0.22 -3.52 -40.09
CA ALA A 186 -0.27 -4.89 -40.59
C ALA A 186 -1.59 -5.18 -41.34
N LYS A 187 -2.73 -4.76 -40.79
CA LYS A 187 -4.05 -4.85 -41.45
C LYS A 187 -4.10 -4.09 -42.77
N ALA A 188 -3.54 -2.89 -42.81
CA ALA A 188 -3.47 -2.09 -44.04
C ALA A 188 -2.59 -2.78 -45.11
N ALA A 189 -1.46 -3.34 -44.70
CA ALA A 189 -0.57 -4.08 -45.60
C ALA A 189 -1.21 -5.36 -46.13
N GLU A 190 -1.94 -6.10 -45.29
CA GLU A 190 -2.71 -7.28 -45.68
C GLU A 190 -3.79 -6.94 -46.72
N ALA A 191 -4.57 -5.87 -46.47
CA ALA A 191 -5.60 -5.41 -47.42
C ALA A 191 -4.99 -5.01 -48.77
N ALA A 192 -3.89 -4.25 -48.77
CA ALA A 192 -3.19 -3.87 -50.00
C ALA A 192 -2.62 -5.08 -50.75
N ALA A 193 -2.19 -6.14 -50.05
CA ALA A 193 -1.74 -7.38 -50.68
C ALA A 193 -2.92 -8.16 -51.29
N ALA A 194 -4.06 -8.19 -50.61
CA ALA A 194 -5.29 -8.80 -51.11
C ALA A 194 -5.80 -8.13 -52.40
N GLU A 195 -5.79 -6.79 -52.46
CA GLU A 195 -6.15 -6.04 -53.67
C GLU A 195 -5.22 -6.38 -54.85
N LYS A 196 -3.90 -6.40 -54.61
CA LYS A 196 -2.91 -6.75 -55.65
C LYS A 196 -3.05 -8.19 -56.13
N LYS A 197 -3.39 -9.11 -55.22
CA LYS A 197 -3.67 -10.50 -55.56
C LYS A 197 -4.89 -10.58 -56.49
N ALA A 198 -6.00 -9.97 -56.10
CA ALA A 198 -7.24 -9.98 -56.86
C ALA A 198 -7.08 -9.37 -58.26
N ALA A 199 -6.34 -8.26 -58.38
CA ALA A 199 -6.03 -7.66 -59.68
C ALA A 199 -5.23 -8.63 -60.59
N ALA A 200 -4.20 -9.27 -60.04
CA ALA A 200 -3.38 -10.23 -60.80
C ALA A 200 -4.14 -11.52 -61.18
N GLU A 201 -5.13 -11.92 -60.38
CA GLU A 201 -6.02 -13.04 -60.71
C GLU A 201 -6.99 -12.65 -61.84
N GLY A 202 -7.58 -11.45 -61.79
CA GLY A 202 -8.46 -10.96 -62.85
C GLY A 202 -7.76 -10.80 -64.21
N ASP A 203 -6.50 -10.36 -64.22
CA ASP A 203 -5.70 -10.25 -65.45
C ASP A 203 -5.41 -11.60 -66.12
N LEU A 204 -5.49 -12.72 -65.39
CA LEU A 204 -5.32 -14.08 -65.95
C LEU A 204 -6.60 -14.66 -66.55
N GLU A 205 -7.76 -14.09 -66.23
CA GLU A 205 -9.07 -14.56 -66.71
C GLU A 205 -9.50 -13.92 -68.04
N ILE A 206 -8.72 -12.95 -68.55
CA ILE A 206 -8.93 -12.23 -69.83
C ILE A 206 -8.06 -12.85 -70.94
#